data_AF-X1US75-F1
#
_entry.id   AF-X1US75-F1
#
_cell.length_a   1.000
_cell.length_b   1.000
_cell.length_c   1.000
_cell.angle_alpha   90.00
_cell.angle_beta   90.00
_cell.angle_gamma   90.00
#
_symmetry.space_group_name_H-M   'P 1'
#
loop_
_entity.id
_entity.type
_entity.pdbx_description
1 polymer ?
#
loop_
_entity_poly.entity_id
_entity_poly.type
_entity_poly.pdbx_seq_one_letter_code
_entity_poly.pdbx_strand_id
1 'polypeptide(L)'
;MLKIIFMGTADFGGPVLGKLADIKENLIMVITQPDRPQGRGGKILPTPIKRIAFDKGLEIFQPENINDEESIKRIKEFSSDIILVVAYGQILSSHILNIPKIGCINIHGSLLPEYRGAAPINRAIINGEKETGITFMFMKEKV
;
A
#
# COMPACT_ATOMS: atom_id res chain seq x y z
N MET A 1 -7.06 0.44 -20.62
CA MET A 1 -6.73 1.24 -19.42
C MET A 1 -6.41 0.32 -18.27
N LEU A 2 -5.50 0.71 -17.37
CA LEU A 2 -5.00 -0.16 -16.30
C LEU A 2 -5.90 -0.09 -15.07
N LYS A 3 -6.39 -1.22 -14.60
CA LYS A 3 -7.11 -1.37 -13.34
C LYS A 3 -6.13 -1.48 -12.17
N ILE A 4 -6.14 -0.51 -11.27
CA ILE A 4 -5.20 -0.36 -10.17
C ILE A 4 -5.94 -0.52 -8.85
N ILE A 5 -5.43 -1.41 -8.01
CA ILE A 5 -5.74 -1.44 -6.58
C ILE A 5 -4.60 -0.78 -5.83
N PHE A 6 -4.91 0.15 -4.93
CA PHE A 6 -3.92 0.77 -4.05
C PHE A 6 -3.95 0.10 -2.67
N MET A 7 -2.82 -0.38 -2.16
CA MET A 7 -2.67 -0.89 -0.80
C MET A 7 -1.76 0.01 0.02
N GLY A 8 -2.27 0.63 1.08
CA GLY A 8 -1.43 1.46 1.95
C GLY A 8 -2.08 1.87 3.25
N THR A 9 -1.26 2.30 4.21
CA THR A 9 -1.73 2.64 5.56
C THR A 9 -1.21 3.99 6.05
N ALA A 10 0.10 4.21 5.93
CA ALA A 10 0.74 5.41 6.47
C ALA A 10 0.58 6.65 5.55
N ASP A 11 0.78 7.83 6.13
CA ASP A 11 0.79 9.12 5.42
C ASP A 11 1.73 9.14 4.21
N PHE A 12 2.81 8.35 4.26
CA PHE A 12 3.77 8.19 3.17
C PHE A 12 3.11 7.83 1.83
N GLY A 13 2.02 7.05 1.85
CA GLY A 13 1.28 6.69 0.63
C GLY A 13 0.27 7.75 0.18
N GLY A 14 -0.03 8.76 1.00
CA GLY A 14 -1.08 9.74 0.76
C GLY A 14 -0.90 10.54 -0.54
N PRO A 15 0.28 11.09 -0.84
CA PRO A 15 0.52 11.80 -2.09
C PRO A 15 0.31 10.92 -3.33
N VAL A 16 0.71 9.64 -3.26
CA VAL A 16 0.54 8.67 -4.36
C VAL A 16 -0.93 8.37 -4.58
N LEU A 17 -1.67 8.05 -3.51
CA LEU A 17 -3.11 7.83 -3.58
C LEU A 17 -3.83 9.07 -4.15
N GLY A 18 -3.45 10.26 -3.66
CA GLY A 18 -4.05 11.51 -4.12
C GLY A 18 -3.91 11.70 -5.62
N LYS A 19 -2.70 11.49 -6.16
CA LYS A 19 -2.43 11.58 -7.60
C LYS A 19 -3.18 10.51 -8.41
N LEU A 20 -3.22 9.26 -7.94
CA LEU A 20 -3.97 8.20 -8.60
C LEU A 20 -5.47 8.49 -8.66
N ALA A 21 -6.02 9.04 -7.58
CA ALA A 21 -7.42 9.38 -7.51
C ALA A 21 -7.80 10.57 -8.41
N ASP A 22 -6.88 11.52 -8.64
CA ASP A 22 -7.08 12.64 -9.57
C ASP A 22 -7.10 12.17 -11.03
N ILE A 23 -6.41 11.08 -11.34
CA ILE A 23 -6.40 10.45 -12.68
C ILE A 23 -7.72 9.70 -12.96
N LYS A 24 -8.56 9.47 -11.92
CA LYS A 24 -9.94 8.93 -11.87
C LYS A 24 -10.27 7.62 -12.62
N GLU A 25 -9.59 7.27 -13.69
CA GLU A 25 -10.05 6.23 -14.63
C GLU A 25 -9.50 4.84 -14.33
N ASN A 26 -8.60 4.72 -13.35
CA ASN A 26 -7.79 3.53 -13.16
C ASN A 26 -7.79 2.99 -11.72
N LEU A 27 -8.13 3.81 -10.71
CA LEU A 27 -8.11 3.38 -9.30
C LEU A 27 -9.47 2.80 -8.91
N ILE A 28 -9.53 1.48 -8.76
CA ILE A 28 -10.80 0.75 -8.55
C ILE A 28 -11.06 0.36 -7.10
N MET A 29 -10.03 0.31 -6.26
CA MET A 29 -10.17 0.03 -4.83
C MET A 29 -8.94 0.54 -4.06
N VAL A 30 -9.20 1.01 -2.84
CA VAL A 30 -8.18 1.30 -1.82
C VAL A 30 -8.28 0.27 -0.70
N ILE A 31 -7.17 -0.40 -0.41
CA ILE A 31 -7.04 -1.35 0.68
C ILE A 31 -6.12 -0.74 1.75
N THR A 32 -6.57 -0.74 2.98
CA THR A 32 -5.84 -0.15 4.10
C THR A 32 -6.06 -0.95 5.37
N GLN A 33 -5.18 -0.82 6.36
CA GLN A 33 -5.35 -1.54 7.63
C GLN A 33 -6.67 -1.14 8.32
N PRO A 34 -7.28 -2.03 9.12
CA PRO A 34 -8.40 -1.68 9.99
C PRO A 34 -8.08 -0.50 10.90
N ASP A 35 -9.12 0.24 11.30
CA ASP A 35 -8.96 1.34 12.24
C ASP A 35 -8.47 0.78 13.59
N ARG A 36 -7.39 1.33 14.12
CA ARG A 36 -6.80 0.91 15.40
C ARG A 36 -6.71 2.10 16.36
N PRO A 37 -6.62 1.85 17.69
CA PRO A 37 -6.26 2.86 18.66
C PRO A 37 -4.95 3.55 18.28
N GLN A 38 -4.95 4.89 18.20
CA GLN A 38 -3.80 5.69 17.83
C GLN A 38 -3.61 6.87 18.80
N GLY A 39 -2.36 7.33 18.92
CA GLY A 39 -1.99 8.50 19.70
C GLY A 39 -2.16 8.34 21.23
N ARG A 40 -1.96 9.44 21.95
CA ARG A 40 -2.19 9.48 23.40
C ARG A 40 -3.69 9.35 23.68
N GLY A 41 -4.06 8.43 24.56
CA GLY A 41 -5.46 8.16 24.93
C GLY A 41 -6.17 7.12 24.08
N GLY A 42 -5.50 6.52 23.08
CA GLY A 42 -5.98 5.31 22.41
C GLY A 42 -7.32 5.45 21.67
N LYS A 43 -7.63 6.64 21.15
CA LYS A 43 -8.83 6.81 20.33
C LYS A 43 -8.71 5.98 19.05
N ILE A 44 -9.78 5.29 18.68
CA ILE A 44 -9.84 4.59 17.40
C ILE A 44 -9.94 5.66 16.30
N LEU A 45 -8.93 5.71 15.45
CA LEU A 45 -8.83 6.66 14.36
C LEU A 45 -8.68 5.93 13.03
N PRO A 46 -9.27 6.46 11.94
CA PRO A 46 -9.03 5.94 10.61
C PRO A 46 -7.56 6.08 10.24
N THR A 47 -7.09 5.20 9.36
CA THR A 47 -5.77 5.35 8.75
C THR A 47 -5.72 6.62 7.88
N PRO A 48 -4.55 7.26 7.71
CA PRO A 48 -4.40 8.36 6.77
C PRO A 48 -4.92 8.03 5.36
N ILE A 49 -4.63 6.83 4.87
CA ILE A 49 -5.09 6.35 3.57
C ILE A 49 -6.60 6.21 3.51
N LYS A 50 -7.24 5.66 4.56
CA LYS A 50 -8.71 5.58 4.65
C LYS A 50 -9.34 6.96 4.55
N ARG A 51 -8.81 7.94 5.29
CA ARG A 51 -9.34 9.31 5.26
C ARG A 51 -9.28 9.91 3.86
N ILE A 52 -8.12 9.81 3.19
CA ILE A 52 -7.97 10.33 1.81
C ILE A 52 -8.91 9.62 0.85
N ALA A 53 -9.06 8.30 0.96
CA ALA A 53 -9.94 7.52 0.10
C ALA A 53 -11.41 7.89 0.32
N PHE A 54 -11.82 8.07 1.57
CA PHE A 54 -13.17 8.47 1.94
C PHE A 54 -13.50 9.87 1.39
N ASP A 55 -12.61 10.84 1.61
CA ASP A 55 -12.78 12.22 1.14
C ASP A 55 -12.87 12.31 -0.40
N LYS A 56 -12.29 11.34 -1.12
CA LYS A 56 -12.34 11.25 -2.58
C LYS A 56 -13.45 10.33 -3.11
N GLY A 57 -14.27 9.73 -2.24
CA GLY A 57 -15.36 8.84 -2.62
C GLY A 57 -14.91 7.53 -3.27
N LEU A 58 -13.72 7.02 -2.89
CA LEU A 58 -13.18 5.77 -3.41
C LEU A 58 -13.73 4.56 -2.66
N GLU A 59 -13.77 3.39 -3.31
CA GLU A 59 -14.07 2.13 -2.63
C GLU A 59 -12.95 1.76 -1.66
N ILE A 60 -13.31 1.43 -0.42
CA ILE A 60 -12.37 1.11 0.67
C ILE A 60 -12.60 -0.32 1.15
N PHE A 61 -11.51 -1.09 1.30
CA PHE A 61 -11.51 -2.42 1.89
C PHE A 61 -10.49 -2.49 3.04
N GLN A 62 -10.89 -3.03 4.20
CA GLN A 62 -10.07 -3.09 5.42
C GLN A 62 -10.01 -4.51 6.00
N PRO A 63 -9.34 -5.46 5.33
CA PRO A 63 -9.24 -6.81 5.83
C PRO A 63 -8.36 -6.88 7.08
N GLU A 64 -8.81 -7.65 8.08
CA GLU A 64 -7.97 -8.01 9.22
C GLU A 64 -6.75 -8.83 8.77
N ASN A 65 -6.94 -9.72 7.79
CA ASN A 65 -5.87 -10.48 7.15
C ASN A 65 -6.04 -10.50 5.62
N ILE A 66 -5.14 -9.85 4.90
CA ILE A 66 -5.16 -9.77 3.43
C ILE A 66 -5.01 -11.13 2.74
N ASN A 67 -4.50 -12.14 3.46
CA ASN A 67 -4.24 -13.47 2.93
C ASN A 67 -5.32 -14.50 3.26
N ASP A 68 -6.42 -14.11 3.90
CA ASP A 68 -7.55 -15.02 4.10
C ASP A 68 -8.34 -15.23 2.79
N GLU A 69 -9.12 -16.32 2.75
CA GLU A 69 -9.87 -16.71 1.55
C GLU A 69 -10.87 -15.65 1.11
N GLU A 70 -11.49 -14.95 2.07
CA GLU A 70 -12.45 -13.88 1.82
C GLU A 70 -11.78 -12.69 1.12
N SER A 71 -10.64 -12.23 1.62
CA SER A 71 -9.85 -11.15 1.03
C SER A 71 -9.36 -11.52 -0.36
N ILE A 72 -8.82 -12.73 -0.52
CA ILE A 72 -8.37 -13.22 -1.83
C ILE A 72 -9.53 -13.24 -2.82
N LYS A 73 -10.70 -13.77 -2.43
CA LYS A 73 -11.88 -13.82 -3.29
C LYS A 73 -12.32 -12.41 -3.69
N ARG A 74 -12.47 -11.51 -2.72
CA ARG A 74 -12.89 -10.13 -2.97
C ARG A 74 -11.94 -9.43 -3.93
N ILE A 75 -10.62 -9.50 -3.71
CA ILE A 75 -9.64 -8.82 -4.56
C ILE A 75 -9.65 -9.36 -6.00
N LYS A 76 -9.90 -10.67 -6.18
CA LYS A 76 -10.03 -11.28 -7.51
C LYS A 76 -11.21 -10.75 -8.32
N GLU A 77 -12.33 -10.41 -7.68
CA GLU A 77 -13.53 -9.90 -8.36
C GLU A 77 -13.25 -8.60 -9.14
N PHE A 78 -12.28 -7.81 -8.69
CA PHE A 78 -11.90 -6.54 -9.30
C PHE A 78 -11.06 -6.68 -10.57
N SER A 79 -10.50 -7.88 -10.84
CA SER A 79 -9.72 -8.17 -12.05
C SER A 79 -8.65 -7.11 -12.35
N SER A 80 -7.89 -6.74 -11.32
CA SER A 80 -6.86 -5.69 -11.40
C SER A 80 -5.71 -6.05 -12.35
N ASP A 81 -5.15 -5.04 -13.00
CA ASP A 81 -3.92 -5.19 -13.79
C ASP A 81 -2.69 -5.01 -12.90
N ILE A 82 -2.73 -4.09 -11.93
CA ILE A 82 -1.64 -3.82 -10.98
C ILE A 82 -2.20 -3.65 -9.57
N ILE A 83 -1.47 -4.15 -8.58
CA ILE A 83 -1.64 -3.76 -7.18
C ILE A 83 -0.44 -2.87 -6.80
N LEU A 84 -0.69 -1.61 -6.46
CA LEU A 84 0.34 -0.67 -6.01
C LEU A 84 0.38 -0.63 -4.48
N VAL A 85 1.50 -1.04 -3.90
CA VAL A 85 1.68 -1.21 -2.45
C VAL A 85 2.60 -0.12 -1.90
N VAL A 86 2.12 0.61 -0.90
CA VAL A 86 2.87 1.70 -0.26
C VAL A 86 2.62 1.68 1.25
N ALA A 87 3.63 1.27 2.03
CA ALA A 87 3.55 1.25 3.50
C ALA A 87 2.24 0.61 4.05
N TYR A 88 1.89 -0.59 3.56
CA TYR A 88 0.65 -1.28 3.90
C TYR A 88 0.71 -1.99 5.27
N GLY A 89 1.80 -2.71 5.55
CA GLY A 89 2.09 -3.30 6.86
C GLY A 89 1.69 -4.78 7.03
N GLN A 90 0.96 -5.37 6.09
CA GLN A 90 0.78 -6.82 6.03
C GLN A 90 1.72 -7.46 4.99
N ILE A 91 2.15 -8.69 5.24
CA ILE A 91 2.87 -9.50 4.25
C ILE A 91 1.86 -9.99 3.22
N LEU A 92 2.22 -9.91 1.94
CA LEU A 92 1.40 -10.46 0.85
C LEU A 92 1.89 -11.87 0.51
N SER A 93 0.98 -12.85 0.60
CA SER A 93 1.20 -14.21 0.14
C SER A 93 1.34 -14.28 -1.38
N SER A 94 1.94 -15.35 -1.89
CA SER A 94 1.97 -15.66 -3.32
C SER A 94 0.57 -15.66 -3.96
N HIS A 95 -0.48 -16.06 -3.22
CA HIS A 95 -1.85 -15.98 -3.71
C HIS A 95 -2.27 -14.55 -4.07
N ILE A 96 -1.95 -13.56 -3.22
CA ILE A 96 -2.24 -12.15 -3.49
C ILE A 96 -1.32 -11.60 -4.59
N LEU A 97 -0.02 -11.91 -4.51
CA LEU A 97 0.98 -11.42 -5.47
C LEU A 97 0.67 -11.83 -6.92
N ASN A 98 -0.02 -12.96 -7.10
CA ASN A 98 -0.38 -13.52 -8.39
C ASN A 98 -1.80 -13.15 -8.87
N ILE A 99 -2.58 -12.36 -8.11
CA ILE A 99 -3.90 -11.88 -8.57
C ILE A 99 -3.80 -10.88 -9.75
N PRO A 100 -3.02 -9.78 -9.65
CA PRO A 100 -2.99 -8.79 -10.72
C PRO A 100 -2.33 -9.35 -11.98
N LYS A 101 -2.83 -8.94 -13.15
CA LYS A 101 -2.31 -9.44 -14.45
C LYS A 101 -0.83 -9.14 -14.67
N ILE A 102 -0.34 -8.01 -14.19
CA ILE A 102 1.05 -7.56 -14.35
C ILE A 102 1.86 -7.86 -13.09
N GLY A 103 1.30 -7.62 -11.91
CA GLY A 103 1.95 -7.91 -10.64
C GLY A 103 1.69 -6.87 -9.55
N CYS A 104 2.26 -7.13 -8.37
CA CYS A 104 2.29 -6.17 -7.27
C CYS A 104 3.58 -5.33 -7.34
N ILE A 105 3.44 -4.00 -7.30
CA ILE A 105 4.57 -3.07 -7.29
C ILE A 105 4.60 -2.37 -5.94
N ASN A 106 5.71 -2.44 -5.24
CA ASN A 106 5.94 -1.71 -4.00
C ASN A 106 6.70 -0.40 -4.27
N ILE A 107 6.26 0.69 -3.64
CA ILE A 107 7.00 1.94 -3.57
C ILE A 107 7.79 1.96 -2.25
N HIS A 108 9.08 1.70 -2.36
CA HIS A 108 10.00 1.61 -1.22
C HIS A 108 10.73 2.93 -1.00
N GLY A 109 10.86 3.33 0.27
CA GLY A 109 11.40 4.63 0.69
C GLY A 109 12.93 4.74 0.71
N SER A 110 13.64 4.00 -0.15
CA SER A 110 15.08 4.12 -0.34
C SER A 110 15.50 3.81 -1.78
N LEU A 111 16.77 4.08 -2.10
CA LEU A 111 17.44 3.60 -3.30
C LEU A 111 17.87 2.14 -3.08
N LEU A 112 17.08 1.18 -3.54
CA LEU A 112 17.41 -0.24 -3.40
C LEU A 112 18.69 -0.57 -4.19
N PRO A 113 19.51 -1.55 -3.73
CA PRO A 113 19.25 -2.50 -2.65
C PRO A 113 19.47 -1.96 -1.23
N GLU A 114 19.89 -0.72 -1.06
CA GLU A 114 20.16 -0.12 0.25
C GLU A 114 18.87 0.07 1.06
N TYR A 115 19.00 -0.04 2.39
CA TYR A 115 17.93 0.22 3.35
C TYR A 115 16.64 -0.58 3.10
N ARG A 116 16.74 -1.86 2.72
CA ARG A 116 15.59 -2.78 2.74
C ARG A 116 14.97 -2.84 4.15
N GLY A 117 13.66 -3.11 4.21
CA GLY A 117 12.94 -3.33 5.47
C GLY A 117 12.02 -2.18 5.85
N ALA A 118 11.69 -2.09 7.14
CA ALA A 118 10.52 -1.34 7.61
C ALA A 118 10.73 0.18 7.78
N ALA A 119 11.97 0.65 7.99
CA ALA A 119 12.24 2.05 8.32
C ALA A 119 13.40 2.65 7.50
N PRO A 120 13.32 2.63 6.14
CA PRO A 120 14.41 3.08 5.27
C PRO A 120 14.79 4.55 5.49
N ILE A 121 13.78 5.42 5.61
CA ILE A 121 13.97 6.88 5.76
C ILE A 121 14.74 7.19 7.04
N ASN A 122 14.30 6.62 8.17
CA ASN A 122 14.95 6.83 9.46
C ASN A 122 16.41 6.35 9.44
N ARG A 123 16.66 5.19 8.81
CA ARG A 123 18.02 4.61 8.75
C ARG A 123 18.96 5.43 7.88
N ALA A 124 18.52 5.92 6.73
CA ALA A 124 19.32 6.83 5.90
C ALA A 124 19.73 8.09 6.68
N ILE A 125 18.80 8.69 7.45
CA ILE A 125 19.10 9.86 8.29
C ILE A 125 20.10 9.51 9.40
N ILE A 126 19.88 8.41 10.13
CA ILE A 126 20.76 7.98 11.24
C ILE A 126 22.19 7.76 10.76
N ASN A 127 22.35 7.20 9.56
CA ASN A 127 23.66 6.90 8.98
C ASN A 127 24.32 8.13 8.33
N GLY A 128 23.65 9.30 8.33
CA GLY A 128 24.20 10.53 7.79
C GLY A 128 24.24 10.58 6.26
N GLU A 129 23.42 9.78 5.59
CA GLU A 129 23.34 9.74 4.13
C GLU A 129 23.05 11.14 3.56
N LYS A 130 23.75 11.49 2.48
CA LYS A 130 23.54 12.77 1.78
C LYS A 130 22.46 12.69 0.72
N GLU A 131 22.19 11.47 0.27
CA GLU A 131 21.17 11.18 -0.72
C GLU A 131 20.40 9.91 -0.32
N THR A 132 19.13 9.91 -0.70
CA THR A 132 18.26 8.73 -0.66
C THR A 132 17.18 8.94 -1.72
N GLY A 133 16.18 8.08 -1.80
CA GLY A 133 15.17 8.22 -2.82
C GLY A 133 14.06 7.20 -2.70
N ILE A 134 13.41 6.95 -3.82
CA ILE A 134 12.27 6.05 -3.94
C ILE A 134 12.61 4.99 -4.97
N THR A 135 12.30 3.73 -4.67
CA THR A 135 12.37 2.64 -5.65
C THR A 135 11.00 2.02 -5.86
N PHE A 136 10.61 1.88 -7.12
CA PHE A 136 9.47 1.05 -7.52
C PHE A 136 10.00 -0.35 -7.79
N MET A 137 9.52 -1.34 -7.06
CA MET A 137 9.97 -2.73 -7.20
C MET A 137 8.81 -3.68 -7.37
N PHE A 138 8.95 -4.65 -8.28
CA PHE A 138 8.06 -5.81 -8.29
C PHE A 138 8.23 -6.61 -7.01
N MET A 139 7.13 -6.88 -6.34
CA MET A 139 7.11 -7.74 -5.17
C MET A 139 7.22 -9.19 -5.63
N LYS A 140 8.08 -9.94 -4.95
CA LYS A 140 8.17 -11.39 -5.04
C LYS A 140 7.97 -11.96 -3.65
N GLU A 141 7.59 -13.23 -3.60
CA GLU A 141 7.61 -13.97 -2.34
C GLU A 141 9.02 -13.89 -1.74
N LYS A 142 9.11 -13.70 -0.42
CA LYS A 142 10.38 -13.82 0.28
C LYS A 142 10.81 -15.28 0.16
N VAL A 143 11.83 -15.54 -0.66
CA VAL A 143 12.59 -16.79 -0.62
C VAL A 143 13.33 -16.88 0.71
#